data_AF-A0A2A5XFB9-F1
#
_entry.id   AF-A0A2A5XFB9-F1
#
_cell.length_a   1.000
_cell.length_b   1.000
_cell.length_c   1.000
_cell.angle_alpha   90.00
_cell.angle_beta   90.00
_cell.angle_gamma   90.00
#
_symmetry.space_group_name_H-M   'P 1'
#
loop_
_entity.id
_entity.type
_entity.pdbx_description
1 polymer ?
#
loop_
_entity_poly.entity_id
_entity_poly.type
_entity_poly.pdbx_seq_one_letter_code
_entity_poly.pdbx_strand_id
1 'polypeptide(L)' 'MLVVIAGGIFFGFILDGYFNNSNKLFTIIFSLLSISISIYHTISQVTKNE' A
#
# COMPACT_ATOMS: atom_id res chain seq x y z
N MET A 1 -8.50 3.65 5.79
CA MET A 1 -7.01 3.61 5.85
C MET A 1 -6.47 2.21 6.15
N LEU A 2 -6.84 1.56 7.26
CA LEU A 2 -6.33 0.22 7.61
C LEU A 2 -6.55 -0.84 6.50
N VAL A 3 -7.71 -0.82 5.85
CA VAL A 3 -8.04 -1.71 4.72
C VAL A 3 -7.11 -1.49 3.52
N VAL A 4 -6.71 -0.24 3.25
CA VAL A 4 -5.83 0.10 2.12
C VAL A 4 -4.40 -0.39 2.39
N ILE A 5 -3.95 -0.26 3.64
CA ILE A 5 -2.63 -0.73 4.08
C ILE A 5 -2.58 -2.26 4.09
N ALA A 6 -3.56 -2.92 4.71
CA ALA A 6 -3.64 -4.37 4.74
C ALA A 6 -3.79 -4.97 3.33
N GLY A 7 -4.61 -4.35 2.47
CA GLY A 7 -4.78 -4.75 1.07
C GLY A 7 -3.48 -4.61 0.28
N GLY A 8 -2.76 -3.49 0.41
CA GLY A 8 -1.48 -3.28 -0.28
C GLY A 8 -0.40 -4.30 0.13
N ILE A 9 -0.25 -4.56 1.43
CA ILE A 9 0.73 -5.53 1.93
C ILE A 9 0.38 -6.95 1.48
N PHE A 10 -0.90 -7.35 1.56
CA PHE A 10 -1.35 -8.67 1.13
C PHE A 10 -1.12 -8.90 -0.36
N PHE A 11 -1.43 -7.90 -1.19
CA PHE A 11 -1.20 -7.97 -2.63
C PHE A 11 0.29 -8.05 -2.96
N GLY A 12 1.12 -7.25 -2.30
CA GLY A 12 2.58 -7.30 -2.45
C GLY A 12 3.18 -8.64 -2.03
N PHE A 13 2.66 -9.25 -0.97
CA PHE A 13 3.12 -10.56 -0.47
C PHE A 13 2.78 -11.70 -1.43
N ILE A 14 1.56 -11.73 -1.98
CA ILE A 14 1.18 -12.72 -3.00
C ILE A 14 2.06 -12.58 -4.24
N LEU A 15 2.32 -11.33 -4.66
CA LEU A 15 3.11 -11.06 -5.85
C LEU A 15 4.59 -11.44 -5.66
N ASP A 16 5.18 -11.16 -4.50
CA ASP A 16 6.53 -11.62 -4.17
C ASP A 16 6.64 -13.15 -4.16
N GLY A 17 5.61 -13.84 -3.67
CA GLY A 17 5.53 -15.31 -3.71
C GLY A 17 5.43 -15.85 -5.15
N TYR A 18 4.61 -15.22 -6.00
CA TYR A 18 4.43 -15.64 -7.39
C TYR A 18 5.71 -15.49 -8.22
N PHE A 19 6.46 -14.42 -8.00
CA PHE A 19 7.74 -14.19 -8.69
C PHE A 19 8.95 -14.88 -8.03
N ASN A 20 8.73 -15.70 -6.99
CA ASN A 20 9.78 -16.32 -6.17
C ASN A 20 10.86 -15.32 -5.72
N ASN A 21 10.41 -14.08 -5.46
CA ASN A 21 11.28 -12.95 -5.21
C ASN A 21 11.69 -12.93 -3.73
N SER A 22 12.80 -13.58 -3.39
CA SER A 22 13.33 -13.62 -2.02
C SER A 22 13.58 -12.23 -1.41
N ASN A 23 13.78 -11.21 -2.24
CA ASN A 23 14.09 -9.85 -1.81
C ASN A 23 12.86 -9.03 -1.39
N LYS A 24 11.64 -9.57 -1.47
CA LYS A 24 10.38 -8.93 -1.04
C LYS A 24 10.17 -7.51 -1.63
N LEU A 25 10.70 -7.28 -2.83
CA LEU A 25 10.70 -5.95 -3.45
C LEU A 25 9.28 -5.48 -3.78
N PHE A 26 8.38 -6.41 -4.18
CA PHE A 26 7.01 -6.04 -4.49
C PHE A 26 6.26 -5.63 -3.23
N THR A 27 6.45 -6.32 -2.11
CA THR A 27 5.90 -5.93 -0.80
C THR A 27 6.38 -4.54 -0.38
N ILE A 28 7.66 -4.22 -0.58
CA ILE A 28 8.22 -2.90 -0.27
C ILE A 28 7.58 -1.81 -1.13
N ILE A 29 7.50 -2.02 -2.45
CA ILE A 29 6.90 -1.08 -3.40
C ILE A 29 5.42 -0.87 -3.09
N PHE A 30 4.66 -1.95 -2.88
CA PHE A 30 3.23 -1.87 -2.55
C PHE A 30 2.98 -1.23 -1.18
N SER A 31 3.86 -1.44 -0.20
CA SER A 31 3.80 -0.76 1.09
C SER A 31 4.00 0.76 0.93
N LEU A 32 5.03 1.19 0.19
CA LEU A 32 5.26 2.61 -0.12
C LEU A 32 4.07 3.24 -0.86
N LEU A 33 3.52 2.51 -1.84
CA LEU A 33 2.35 2.96 -2.60
C LEU A 33 1.13 3.12 -1.68
N SER A 34 0.90 2.15 -0.81
CA SER A 34 -0.23 2.16 0.11
C SER A 34 -0.12 3.28 1.14
N ILE A 35 1.08 3.55 1.67
CA ILE A 35 1.35 4.69 2.55
C ILE A 35 1.05 6.01 1.82
N SER A 36 1.51 6.14 0.57
CA SER A 36 1.28 7.34 -0.24
C SER A 36 -0.22 7.59 -0.49
N ILE A 37 -0.96 6.53 -0.83
CA ILE A 37 -2.42 6.59 -1.01
C ILE A 37 -3.12 6.94 0.31
N SER A 38 -2.66 6.37 1.43
CA SER A 38 -3.20 6.65 2.76
C SER A 38 -3.03 8.12 3.13
N ILE A 39 -1.84 8.69 2.89
CA ILE A 39 -1.55 10.12 3.11
C ILE A 39 -2.42 10.99 2.21
N TYR A 40 -2.49 10.69 0.91
CA TYR A 40 -3.33 11.44 -0.03
C TYR A 40 -4.81 11.42 0.38
N HIS A 41 -5.31 10.26 0.80
CA HIS A 41 -6.69 10.11 1.25
C HIS A 41 -6.96 10.89 2.55
N THR A 42 -6.00 10.97 3.47
CA THR A 42 -6.11 11.82 4.65
C THR A 42 -6.13 13.29 4.29
N ILE A 43 -5.20 13.74 3.45
CA ILE A 43 -5.14 15.14 3.00
C ILE A 43 -6.44 15.51 2.28
N SER A 44 -6.88 14.69 1.33
CA SER A 44 -8.11 14.92 0.58
C SER A 44 -9.35 14.93 1.49
N GLN A 45 -9.41 14.06 2.50
CA GLN A 45 -10.49 14.10 3.50
C GLN A 45 -10.47 15.37 4.33
N VAL A 46 -9.30 15.87 4.73
CA VAL A 46 -9.19 17.11 5.49
C VAL A 46 -9.57 18.31 4.62
N THR A 47 -9.10 18.37 3.38
CA THR A 47 -9.38 19.48 2.44
C THR A 47 -10.81 19.48 1.89
N LYS A 48 -11.50 18.34 1.79
CA LYS A 48 -12.91 18.28 1.34
C LYS A 48 -13.94 18.62 2.41
N ASN A 49 -13.53 18.80 3.67
CA ASN A 49 -14.42 19.17 4.76
C ASN A 49 -14.44 20.70 5.04
N GLU A 50 -14.05 21.51 4.05
CA GLU A 50 -14.36 22.96 3.95
C GLU A 50 -15.39 23.19 2.83
#